data_AF-A0A2S4N9T3-F1
#
_entry.id   AF-A0A2S4N9T3-F1
#
_cell.length_a   1.000
_cell.length_b   1.000
_cell.length_c   1.000
_cell.angle_alpha   90.00
_cell.angle_beta   90.00
_cell.angle_gamma   90.00
#
_symmetry.space_group_name_H-M   'P 1'
#
loop_
_entity.id
_entity.type
_entity.pdbx_description
1 polymer ?
#
loop_
_entity_poly.entity_id
_entity_poly.type
_entity_poly.pdbx_seq_one_letter_code
_entity_poly.pdbx_strand_id
1 'polypeptide(L)'
;MAITNLNNNHLTPAQVLSAKDALTALETALTIININLSAEDRQRYGSINEQNKLLVNKVMDYHNNQPNLQTPHIDWVEYNNDYTSRNNLESMIARLESLTTRLKNAKILHDYDNYQAALADYAYTTFMAGTGTVGYETKMNDLKQFFGRTSSASQNTPTEN
;
A
#
# COMPACT_ATOMS: atom_id res chain seq x y z
N MET A 1 -14.63 -21.14 19.31
CA MET A 1 -14.07 -21.47 17.98
C MET A 1 -13.67 -20.15 17.34
N ALA A 2 -12.43 -20.00 16.88
CA ALA A 2 -12.05 -18.84 16.09
C ALA A 2 -12.88 -18.85 14.79
N ILE A 3 -13.31 -17.68 14.32
CA ILE A 3 -13.99 -17.58 13.03
C ILE A 3 -12.91 -17.84 11.96
N THR A 4 -13.13 -18.84 11.11
CA THR A 4 -12.25 -19.16 9.98
C THR A 4 -12.94 -18.80 8.67
N ASN A 5 -12.15 -18.60 7.62
CA ASN A 5 -12.62 -18.26 6.28
C ASN A 5 -13.35 -16.90 6.24
N LEU A 6 -12.68 -15.89 6.80
CA LEU A 6 -13.20 -14.51 6.91
C LEU A 6 -13.39 -13.83 5.55
N ASN A 7 -12.64 -14.26 4.52
CA ASN A 7 -12.83 -13.80 3.15
C ASN A 7 -12.74 -14.97 2.15
N ASN A 8 -13.89 -15.41 1.64
CA ASN A 8 -13.99 -16.49 0.65
C ASN A 8 -13.88 -16.02 -0.81
N ASN A 9 -13.63 -14.72 -1.04
CA ASN A 9 -13.45 -14.20 -2.39
C ASN A 9 -12.00 -14.33 -2.80
N HIS A 10 -11.74 -15.18 -3.78
CA HIS A 10 -10.42 -15.33 -4.39
C HIS A 10 -10.44 -14.79 -5.80
N LEU A 11 -9.41 -14.03 -6.16
CA LEU A 11 -9.22 -13.61 -7.53
C LEU A 11 -8.93 -14.83 -8.40
N THR A 12 -9.63 -14.95 -9.52
CA THR A 12 -9.32 -15.95 -10.54
C THR A 12 -7.97 -15.63 -11.20
N PRO A 13 -7.28 -16.63 -11.79
CA PRO A 13 -6.03 -16.38 -12.52
C PRO A 13 -6.17 -15.29 -13.60
N ALA A 14 -7.32 -15.26 -14.31
CA ALA A 14 -7.62 -14.24 -15.32
C ALA A 14 -7.76 -12.83 -14.73
N GLN A 15 -8.37 -12.69 -13.55
CA GLN A 15 -8.48 -11.41 -12.86
C GLN A 15 -7.12 -10.92 -12.34
N VAL A 16 -6.27 -11.83 -11.84
CA VAL A 16 -4.90 -11.49 -11.43
C VAL A 16 -4.08 -11.00 -12.62
N LEU A 17 -4.16 -11.70 -13.76
CA LEU A 17 -3.48 -11.28 -14.99
C LEU A 17 -3.96 -9.90 -15.44
N SER A 18 -5.28 -9.69 -15.54
CA SER A 18 -5.86 -8.42 -15.94
C SER A 18 -5.45 -7.26 -15.03
N ALA A 19 -5.38 -7.49 -13.72
CA ALA A 19 -4.92 -6.48 -12.77
C ALA A 19 -3.44 -6.13 -12.96
N LYS A 20 -2.58 -7.13 -13.21
CA LYS A 20 -1.15 -6.91 -13.48
C LYS A 20 -0.93 -6.17 -14.80
N ASP A 21 -1.63 -6.55 -15.85
CA ASP A 21 -1.54 -5.88 -17.16
C ASP A 21 -1.97 -4.41 -17.04
N ALA A 22 -3.03 -4.12 -16.26
CA ALA A 22 -3.47 -2.76 -15.99
C ALA A 22 -2.42 -1.94 -15.21
N LEU A 23 -1.72 -2.54 -14.25
CA LEU A 23 -0.62 -1.88 -13.54
C LEU A 23 0.53 -1.56 -14.49
N THR A 24 0.95 -2.51 -15.34
CA THR A 24 2.00 -2.27 -16.34
C THR A 24 1.62 -1.19 -17.35
N ALA A 25 0.35 -1.15 -17.78
CA ALA A 25 -0.16 -0.09 -18.64
C ALA A 25 -0.11 1.28 -17.95
N LEU A 26 -0.47 1.34 -16.67
CA LEU A 26 -0.39 2.56 -15.86
C LEU A 26 1.06 3.03 -15.69
N GLU A 27 1.98 2.14 -15.33
CA GLU A 27 3.40 2.43 -15.22
C GLU A 27 3.97 2.99 -16.53
N THR A 28 3.59 2.39 -17.66
CA THR A 28 3.99 2.85 -18.99
C THR A 28 3.47 4.25 -19.29
N ALA A 29 2.20 4.53 -18.97
CA ALA A 29 1.58 5.84 -19.19
C ALA A 29 2.21 6.95 -18.32
N LEU A 30 2.75 6.60 -17.15
CA LEU A 30 3.34 7.55 -16.20
C LEU A 30 4.87 7.68 -16.33
N THR A 31 5.48 7.08 -17.35
CA THR A 31 6.93 7.13 -17.58
C THR A 31 7.50 8.55 -17.65
N ILE A 32 6.74 9.51 -18.19
CA ILE A 32 7.15 10.91 -18.32
C ILE A 32 7.34 11.62 -16.97
N ILE A 33 6.67 11.16 -15.91
CA ILE A 33 6.76 11.73 -14.56
C ILE A 33 7.62 10.89 -13.61
N ASN A 34 8.45 9.98 -14.14
CA ASN A 34 9.33 9.13 -13.34
C ASN A 34 10.52 9.90 -12.76
N ILE A 35 10.25 10.74 -11.76
CA ILE A 35 11.22 11.62 -11.11
C ILE A 35 11.51 11.07 -9.71
N ASN A 36 12.79 10.88 -9.38
CA ASN A 36 13.21 10.49 -8.05
C ASN A 36 13.63 11.73 -7.24
N LEU A 37 13.16 11.82 -6.00
CA LEU A 37 13.53 12.88 -5.05
C LEU A 37 14.38 12.29 -3.92
N SER A 38 15.46 12.97 -3.56
CA SER A 38 16.24 12.69 -2.34
C SER A 38 15.37 12.93 -1.09
N ALA A 39 15.81 12.44 0.08
CA ALA A 39 15.09 12.70 1.33
C ALA A 39 15.05 14.21 1.63
N GLU A 40 16.16 14.89 1.35
CA GLU A 40 16.34 16.33 1.49
C GLU A 40 15.41 17.11 0.55
N ASP A 41 15.32 16.71 -0.72
CA ASP A 41 14.43 17.34 -1.71
C ASP A 41 12.96 17.11 -1.37
N ARG A 42 12.59 15.90 -0.90
CA ARG A 42 11.23 15.63 -0.43
C ARG A 42 10.86 16.52 0.75
N GLN A 43 11.76 16.71 1.71
CA GLN A 43 11.52 17.60 2.83
C GLN A 43 11.39 19.05 2.37
N ARG A 44 12.30 19.51 1.50
CA ARG A 44 12.33 20.89 1.02
C ARG A 44 11.11 21.25 0.17
N TYR A 45 10.84 20.46 -0.87
CA TYR A 45 9.78 20.75 -1.84
C TYR A 45 8.40 20.22 -1.38
N GLY A 46 8.37 19.24 -0.49
CA GLY A 46 7.15 18.75 0.17
C GLY A 46 6.66 19.62 1.34
N SER A 47 7.31 20.76 1.60
CA SER A 47 6.94 21.69 2.69
C SER A 47 5.63 22.46 2.46
N ILE A 48 5.01 22.30 1.28
CA ILE A 48 3.71 22.88 0.94
C ILE A 48 2.59 22.07 1.62
N ASN A 49 2.18 22.52 2.80
CA ASN A 49 1.05 21.96 3.55
C ASN A 49 -0.32 22.40 2.97
N GLU A 50 -1.40 21.85 3.53
CA GLU A 50 -2.77 22.15 3.08
C GLU A 50 -3.12 23.63 3.14
N GLN A 51 -2.62 24.36 4.15
CA GLN A 51 -2.84 25.80 4.27
C GLN A 51 -2.16 26.58 3.14
N ASN A 52 -0.95 26.19 2.75
CA ASN A 52 -0.24 26.80 1.61
C ASN A 52 -0.97 26.51 0.28
N LYS A 53 -1.61 25.33 0.14
CA LYS A 53 -2.45 25.03 -1.03
C LYS A 53 -3.66 25.95 -1.15
N LEU A 54 -4.23 26.42 -0.03
CA LEU A 54 -5.33 27.40 -0.06
C LEU A 54 -4.89 28.74 -0.68
N LEU A 55 -3.64 29.17 -0.48
CA LEU A 55 -3.09 30.34 -1.17
C LEU A 55 -3.02 30.10 -2.68
N VAL A 56 -2.50 28.95 -3.11
CA VAL A 56 -2.40 28.58 -4.54
C VAL A 56 -3.79 28.61 -5.18
N ASN A 57 -4.79 27.98 -4.55
CA ASN A 57 -6.18 28.00 -5.03
C ASN A 57 -6.71 29.45 -5.13
N LYS A 58 -6.45 30.27 -4.11
CA LYS A 58 -6.93 31.65 -4.11
C LYS A 58 -6.27 32.51 -5.20
N VAL A 59 -4.99 32.30 -5.47
CA VAL A 59 -4.27 32.97 -6.57
C VAL A 59 -4.85 32.55 -7.92
N MET A 60 -5.15 31.26 -8.11
CA MET A 60 -5.82 30.76 -9.30
C MET A 60 -7.21 31.38 -9.48
N ASP A 61 -7.99 31.54 -8.40
CA ASP A 61 -9.28 32.24 -8.45
C ASP A 61 -9.14 33.69 -8.93
N TYR A 62 -8.15 34.43 -8.43
CA TYR A 62 -7.90 35.81 -8.87
C TYR A 62 -7.42 35.86 -10.32
N HIS A 63 -6.55 34.95 -10.73
CA HIS A 63 -6.11 34.84 -12.12
C HIS A 63 -7.30 34.66 -13.09
N ASN A 64 -8.23 33.77 -12.74
CA ASN A 64 -9.40 33.46 -13.58
C ASN A 64 -10.46 34.58 -13.60
N ASN A 65 -10.70 35.23 -12.46
CA ASN A 65 -11.83 36.16 -12.31
C ASN A 65 -11.44 37.65 -12.40
N GLN A 66 -10.19 37.98 -12.06
CA GLN A 66 -9.69 39.36 -11.99
C GLN A 66 -8.24 39.46 -12.55
N PRO A 67 -8.01 39.08 -13.81
CA PRO A 67 -6.66 39.03 -14.40
C PRO A 67 -5.95 40.39 -14.44
N ASN A 68 -6.68 41.50 -14.32
CA ASN A 68 -6.08 42.84 -14.22
C ASN A 68 -5.26 43.05 -12.93
N LEU A 69 -5.44 42.22 -11.91
CA LEU A 69 -4.68 42.27 -10.65
C LEU A 69 -3.44 41.37 -10.66
N GLN A 70 -3.23 40.59 -11.73
CA GLN A 70 -2.13 39.65 -11.81
C GLN A 70 -0.80 40.36 -12.08
N THR A 71 0.29 39.78 -11.58
CA THR A 71 1.64 40.25 -11.94
C THR A 71 1.99 39.81 -13.37
N PRO A 72 2.59 40.69 -14.19
CA PRO A 72 3.06 40.32 -15.53
C PRO A 72 4.35 39.48 -15.51
N HIS A 73 4.96 39.29 -14.33
CA HIS A 73 6.23 38.57 -14.19
C HIS A 73 6.09 37.06 -13.98
N ILE A 74 4.86 36.54 -13.88
CA ILE A 74 4.58 35.11 -13.77
C ILE A 74 4.19 34.60 -15.16
N ASP A 75 4.72 33.43 -15.52
CA ASP A 75 4.18 32.66 -16.65
C ASP A 75 2.89 31.97 -16.20
N TRP A 76 1.76 32.63 -16.49
CA TRP A 76 0.44 32.13 -16.11
C TRP A 76 -0.01 30.92 -16.93
N VAL A 77 0.57 30.70 -18.12
CA VAL A 77 0.29 29.49 -18.90
C VAL A 77 0.88 28.28 -18.18
N GLU A 78 2.14 28.38 -17.77
CA GLU A 78 2.78 27.29 -17.03
C GLU A 78 2.16 27.09 -15.64
N TYR A 79 1.84 28.18 -14.94
CA TYR A 79 1.12 28.09 -13.66
C TYR A 79 -0.19 27.30 -13.77
N ASN A 80 -0.94 27.49 -14.86
CA ASN A 80 -2.19 26.75 -15.09
C ASN A 80 -1.94 25.28 -15.47
N ASN A 81 -0.86 24.99 -16.22
CA ASN A 81 -0.44 23.62 -16.51
C ASN A 81 -0.05 22.87 -15.24
N ASP A 82 0.73 23.50 -14.35
CA ASP A 82 1.13 22.96 -13.05
C ASP A 82 -0.07 22.72 -12.15
N TYR A 83 -1.00 23.69 -12.07
CA TYR A 83 -2.21 23.57 -11.28
C TYR A 83 -3.08 22.39 -11.74
N THR A 84 -3.25 22.25 -13.06
CA THR A 84 -4.00 21.14 -13.67
C THR A 84 -3.32 19.81 -13.43
N SER A 85 -2.00 19.75 -13.62
CA SER A 85 -1.19 18.54 -13.38
C SER A 85 -1.29 18.09 -11.93
N ARG A 86 -1.18 19.01 -10.97
CA ARG A 86 -1.36 18.71 -9.54
C ARG A 86 -2.71 18.06 -9.26
N ASN A 87 -3.81 18.63 -9.77
CA ASN A 87 -5.15 18.09 -9.52
C ASN A 87 -5.33 16.68 -10.14
N ASN A 88 -4.81 16.46 -11.34
CA ASN A 88 -4.84 15.15 -11.99
C ASN A 88 -4.06 14.11 -11.18
N LEU A 89 -2.86 14.46 -10.72
CA LEU A 89 -2.03 13.59 -9.88
C LEU A 89 -2.70 13.29 -8.53
N GLU A 90 -3.23 14.30 -7.84
CA GLU A 90 -3.96 14.12 -6.57
C GLU A 90 -5.15 13.16 -6.74
N SER A 91 -5.92 13.29 -7.83
CA SER A 91 -7.03 12.37 -8.13
C SER A 91 -6.57 10.93 -8.36
N MET A 92 -5.47 10.73 -9.10
CA MET A 92 -4.91 9.39 -9.35
C MET A 92 -4.37 8.77 -8.06
N ILE A 93 -3.64 9.55 -7.24
CA ILE A 93 -3.11 9.11 -5.95
C ILE A 93 -4.25 8.60 -5.06
N ALA A 94 -5.33 9.39 -4.90
CA ALA A 94 -6.46 8.99 -4.06
C ALA A 94 -7.10 7.66 -4.51
N ARG A 95 -7.21 7.43 -5.82
CA ARG A 95 -7.72 6.17 -6.37
C ARG A 95 -6.77 4.99 -6.09
N LEU A 96 -5.47 5.20 -6.25
CA LEU A 96 -4.45 4.17 -5.98
C LEU A 96 -4.35 3.82 -4.51
N GLU A 97 -4.47 4.80 -3.60
CA GLU A 97 -4.51 4.57 -2.15
C GLU A 97 -5.74 3.75 -1.75
N SER A 98 -6.90 4.05 -2.34
CA SER A 98 -8.12 3.26 -2.13
C SER A 98 -7.95 1.81 -2.60
N LEU A 99 -7.37 1.58 -3.79
CA LEU A 99 -7.07 0.24 -4.29
C LEU A 99 -6.07 -0.50 -3.39
N THR A 100 -5.02 0.18 -2.97
CA THR A 100 -4.00 -0.36 -2.06
C THR A 100 -4.63 -0.78 -0.74
N THR A 101 -5.52 0.06 -0.18
CA THR A 101 -6.25 -0.26 1.05
C THR A 101 -7.10 -1.51 0.90
N ARG A 102 -7.82 -1.66 -0.23
CA ARG A 102 -8.62 -2.86 -0.51
C ARG A 102 -7.76 -4.12 -0.60
N LEU A 103 -6.61 -4.04 -1.27
CA LEU A 103 -5.66 -5.15 -1.38
C LEU A 103 -5.09 -5.54 -0.01
N LYS A 104 -4.68 -4.56 0.80
CA LYS A 104 -4.18 -4.78 2.17
C LYS A 104 -5.23 -5.46 3.05
N ASN A 105 -6.47 -4.98 3.02
CA ASN A 105 -7.57 -5.58 3.79
C ASN A 105 -7.84 -7.02 3.39
N ALA A 106 -7.91 -7.32 2.08
CA ALA A 106 -8.11 -8.68 1.59
C ALA A 106 -6.94 -9.60 1.99
N LYS A 107 -5.70 -9.12 1.87
CA LYS A 107 -4.49 -9.84 2.32
C LYS A 107 -4.56 -10.18 3.81
N ILE A 108 -4.88 -9.22 4.67
CA ILE A 108 -4.96 -9.44 6.13
C ILE A 108 -5.93 -10.58 6.47
N LEU A 109 -7.09 -10.62 5.81
CA LEU A 109 -8.08 -11.68 6.05
C LEU A 109 -7.56 -13.05 5.59
N HIS A 110 -6.96 -13.13 4.39
CA HIS A 110 -6.36 -14.37 3.90
C HIS A 110 -5.15 -14.83 4.74
N ASP A 111 -4.31 -13.91 5.20
CA ASP A 111 -3.17 -14.19 6.09
C ASP A 111 -3.66 -14.80 7.41
N TYR A 112 -4.72 -14.22 8.00
CA TYR A 112 -5.33 -14.74 9.21
C TYR A 112 -5.90 -16.15 9.00
N ASP A 113 -6.66 -16.36 7.93
CA ASP A 113 -7.25 -17.67 7.61
C ASP A 113 -6.18 -18.75 7.40
N ASN A 114 -5.12 -18.42 6.64
CA ASN A 114 -3.97 -19.29 6.44
C ASN A 114 -3.26 -19.61 7.76
N TYR A 115 -3.10 -18.63 8.64
CA TYR A 115 -2.48 -18.84 9.95
C TYR A 115 -3.33 -19.75 10.85
N GLN A 116 -4.66 -19.57 10.90
CA GLN A 116 -5.53 -20.46 11.67
C GLN A 116 -5.47 -21.90 11.14
N ALA A 117 -5.46 -22.10 9.82
CA ALA A 117 -5.31 -23.41 9.20
C ALA A 117 -3.96 -24.05 9.54
N ALA A 118 -2.87 -23.28 9.49
CA ALA A 118 -1.53 -23.74 9.86
C ALA A 118 -1.44 -24.14 11.35
N LEU A 119 -2.09 -23.39 12.25
CA LEU A 119 -2.16 -23.75 13.67
C LEU A 119 -2.90 -25.08 13.89
N ALA A 120 -4.00 -25.30 13.17
CA ALA A 120 -4.75 -26.56 13.24
C ALA A 120 -3.92 -27.75 12.74
N ASP A 121 -3.20 -27.59 11.63
CA ASP A 121 -2.28 -28.61 11.11
C ASP A 121 -1.12 -28.89 12.09
N TYR A 122 -0.57 -27.85 12.74
CA TYR A 122 0.47 -28.02 13.75
C TYR A 122 -0.02 -28.79 14.99
N ALA A 123 -1.25 -28.49 15.46
CA ALA A 123 -1.87 -29.24 16.56
C ALA A 123 -2.08 -30.72 16.19
N TYR A 124 -2.60 -30.99 15.00
CA TYR A 124 -2.74 -32.36 14.49
C TYR A 124 -1.38 -33.07 14.36
N THR A 125 -0.37 -32.36 13.85
CA THR A 125 1.00 -32.87 13.74
C THR A 125 1.57 -33.27 15.09
N THR A 126 1.35 -32.46 16.13
CA THR A 126 1.78 -32.74 17.50
C THR A 126 1.08 -33.97 18.08
N PHE A 127 -0.24 -34.11 17.85
CA PHE A 127 -0.99 -35.30 18.25
C PHE A 127 -0.43 -36.57 17.59
N MET A 128 -0.23 -36.55 16.27
CA MET A 128 0.26 -37.70 15.52
C MET A 128 1.70 -38.08 15.88
N ALA A 129 2.58 -37.10 16.16
CA ALA A 129 3.91 -37.37 16.68
C ALA A 129 3.86 -38.15 18.01
N GLY A 130 2.92 -37.80 18.91
CA GLY A 130 2.69 -38.51 20.16
C GLY A 130 2.18 -39.95 20.01
N THR A 131 1.59 -40.30 18.87
CA THR A 131 1.17 -41.69 18.56
C THR A 131 2.29 -42.57 18.02
N GLY A 132 3.46 -42.02 17.73
CA GLY A 132 4.57 -42.74 17.09
C GLY A 132 4.41 -42.95 15.58
N THR A 133 3.48 -42.24 14.93
CA THR A 133 3.31 -42.32 13.48
C THR A 133 4.54 -41.73 12.77
N VAL A 134 5.13 -42.51 11.87
CA VAL A 134 6.37 -42.16 11.15
C VAL A 134 6.24 -40.82 10.41
N GLY A 135 7.27 -39.99 10.49
CA GLY A 135 7.39 -38.71 9.79
C GLY A 135 6.83 -37.49 10.54
N TYR A 136 5.90 -37.68 11.48
CA TYR A 136 5.31 -36.56 12.23
C TYR A 136 6.26 -35.94 13.26
N GLU A 137 7.21 -36.69 13.80
CA GLU A 137 8.23 -36.16 14.72
C GLU A 137 9.14 -35.14 14.01
N THR A 138 9.59 -35.44 12.80
CA THR A 138 10.36 -34.51 11.95
C THR A 138 9.54 -33.26 11.64
N LYS A 139 8.31 -33.41 11.13
CA LYS A 139 7.42 -32.27 10.83
C LYS A 139 7.16 -31.41 12.08
N MET A 140 6.93 -32.03 13.24
CA MET A 140 6.73 -31.33 14.50
C MET A 140 7.98 -30.51 14.88
N ASN A 141 9.17 -31.11 14.80
CA ASN A 141 10.42 -30.42 15.13
C ASN A 141 10.68 -29.24 14.21
N ASP A 142 10.39 -29.39 12.91
CA ASP A 142 10.48 -28.32 11.92
C ASP A 142 9.50 -27.19 12.21
N LEU A 143 8.24 -27.50 12.54
CA LEU A 143 7.23 -26.45 12.78
C LEU A 143 7.40 -25.79 14.16
N LYS A 144 7.85 -26.53 15.18
CA LYS A 144 7.99 -26.04 16.56
C LYS A 144 8.97 -24.87 16.67
N GLN A 145 9.97 -24.79 15.78
CA GLN A 145 10.95 -23.71 15.80
C GLN A 145 10.32 -22.31 15.66
N PHE A 146 9.16 -22.21 15.01
CA PHE A 146 8.45 -20.95 14.81
C PHE A 146 7.66 -20.47 16.05
N PHE A 147 7.59 -21.29 17.10
CA PHE A 147 6.95 -20.96 18.39
C PHE A 147 7.97 -20.68 19.50
N GLY A 148 9.23 -20.42 19.13
CA GLY A 148 10.32 -20.13 20.07
C GLY A 148 9.94 -19.05 21.10
N ARG A 149 10.32 -19.30 22.36
CA ARG A 149 10.05 -18.41 23.51
C ARG A 149 10.47 -16.98 23.19
N THR A 150 9.54 -16.04 23.33
CA THR A 150 9.82 -14.62 23.53
C THR A 150 10.70 -14.47 24.77
N SER A 151 12.03 -14.55 24.61
CA SER A 151 12.91 -13.79 25.47
C SER A 151 12.56 -12.33 25.25
N SER A 152 11.99 -11.70 26.28
CA SER A 152 11.69 -10.28 26.31
C SER A 152 12.98 -9.50 26.06
N ALA A 153 13.28 -9.18 24.81
CA ALA A 153 14.35 -8.28 24.41
C ALA A 153 13.89 -7.58 23.13
N SER A 154 13.51 -6.30 23.31
CA SER A 154 13.26 -5.30 22.26
C SER A 154 12.26 -5.66 21.17
N GLN A 155 11.05 -5.12 21.30
CA GLN A 155 10.18 -4.86 20.16
C GLN A 155 10.92 -3.96 19.16
N ASN A 156 11.54 -4.55 18.15
CA ASN A 156 11.72 -3.91 16.85
C ASN A 156 10.70 -4.58 15.93
N THR A 157 9.51 -3.99 15.89
CA THR A 157 8.48 -4.30 14.89
C THR A 157 9.10 -4.07 13.51
N PRO A 158 9.17 -5.07 12.61
CA PRO A 158 9.49 -4.80 11.22
C PRO A 158 8.31 -4.02 10.64
N THR A 159 8.54 -2.75 10.33
CA THR A 159 7.63 -1.96 9.52
C THR A 159 7.57 -2.63 8.14
N GLU A 160 6.41 -3.16 7.74
CA GLU A 160 6.18 -3.56 6.35
C GLU A 160 6.26 -2.30 5.48
N ASN A 161 7.19 -2.29 4.52
CA ASN A 161 7.26 -1.33 3.41
C ASN A 161 6.09 -1.54 2.44
#